data_AF-A0A6C0CZJ9-F1
#
_entry.id   AF-A0A6C0CZJ9-F1
#
_cell.length_a   1.000
_cell.length_b   1.000
_cell.length_c   1.000
_cell.angle_alpha   90.00
_cell.angle_beta   90.00
_cell.angle_gamma   90.00
#
_symmetry.space_group_name_H-M   'P 1'
#
loop_
_entity.id
_entity.type
_entity.pdbx_description
1 polymer ?
#
loop_
_entity_poly.entity_id
_entity_poly.type
_entity_poly.pdbx_seq_one_letter_code
_entity_poly.pdbx_strand_id
1 'polypeptide(L)'
;MKLFLYNIYNIYKMNHKSLLYIGAGTDTNPLSHFPDVKTFIFIDTQPRSEFDSINSYIHWYSRQDFVKQVNLEYTKIGFSLVSEKVLDAEYYKQILNKDQLAIYESETIAFSFINPTLLVFINTQTGQTVKYYISTNILSNMNIELIDDIKNIYGLIICGFNPHKVLLDYITPPINFYGYSETVYRYITISDDEEHINSVLAELQNNTEQKYFSNFYFINQNSGEIIRKEKYSNFFSCN
;
A
#
# COMPACT_ATOMS: atom_id res chain seq x y z
N MET A 1 2.59 -28.47 25.06
CA MET A 1 3.43 -27.25 25.10
C MET A 1 3.59 -26.58 23.73
N LYS A 2 3.98 -27.30 22.65
CA LYS A 2 4.06 -26.72 21.29
C LYS A 2 2.75 -26.15 20.73
N LEU A 3 1.60 -26.82 20.94
CA LEU A 3 0.29 -26.31 20.49
C LEU A 3 -0.14 -25.02 21.21
N PHE A 4 0.26 -24.87 22.48
CA PHE A 4 -0.10 -23.71 23.31
C PHE A 4 0.73 -22.48 22.92
N LEU A 5 2.03 -22.66 22.63
CA LEU A 5 2.90 -21.60 22.11
C LEU A 5 2.51 -21.18 20.68
N TYR A 6 2.09 -22.12 19.83
CA TYR A 6 1.58 -21.81 18.48
C TYR A 6 0.26 -21.01 18.54
N ASN A 7 -0.64 -21.35 19.46
CA ASN A 7 -1.86 -20.58 19.67
C ASN A 7 -1.60 -19.20 20.28
N ILE A 8 -0.68 -19.07 21.23
CA ILE A 8 -0.30 -17.75 21.77
C ILE A 8 0.36 -16.89 20.69
N TYR A 9 1.25 -17.45 19.87
CA TYR A 9 1.87 -16.73 18.76
C TYR A 9 0.84 -16.22 17.75
N ASN A 10 -0.16 -17.03 17.40
CA ASN A 10 -1.25 -16.60 16.52
C ASN A 10 -2.21 -15.61 17.20
N ILE A 11 -2.50 -15.74 18.50
CA ILE A 11 -3.32 -14.79 19.26
C ILE A 11 -2.62 -13.43 19.39
N TYR A 12 -1.31 -13.40 19.60
CA TYR A 12 -0.52 -12.16 19.58
C TYR A 12 -0.45 -11.55 18.17
N LYS A 13 -0.29 -12.38 17.13
CA LYS A 13 -0.36 -11.92 15.73
C LYS A 13 -1.76 -11.36 15.37
N MET A 14 -2.82 -11.83 16.04
CA MET A 14 -4.20 -11.34 15.88
C MET A 14 -4.52 -10.05 16.66
N ASN A 15 -3.66 -9.60 17.58
CA ASN A 15 -3.92 -8.43 18.42
C ASN A 15 -3.18 -7.15 17.98
N HIS A 16 -2.37 -7.21 16.92
CA HIS A 16 -1.73 -6.03 16.37
C HIS A 16 -2.55 -5.50 15.20
N LYS A 17 -3.23 -4.36 15.41
CA LYS A 17 -3.89 -3.64 14.33
C LYS A 17 -2.83 -3.29 13.28
N SER A 18 -2.95 -3.86 12.08
CA SER A 18 -2.17 -3.47 10.91
C SER A 18 -3.05 -2.80 9.88
N LEU A 19 -2.56 -1.71 9.30
CA LEU A 19 -3.26 -0.99 8.23
C LEU A 19 -2.47 -1.08 6.92
N LEU A 20 -3.17 -1.38 5.84
CA LEU A 20 -2.63 -1.38 4.48
C LEU A 20 -2.91 -0.04 3.82
N TYR A 21 -1.92 0.54 3.16
CA TYR A 21 -2.08 1.74 2.32
C TYR A 21 -1.32 1.56 1.00
N ILE A 22 -2.01 1.77 -0.13
CA ILE A 22 -1.42 1.63 -1.47
C ILE A 22 -1.34 3.00 -2.13
N GLY A 23 -0.22 3.26 -2.81
CA GLY A 23 0.08 4.57 -3.40
C GLY A 23 0.44 5.60 -2.33
N ALA A 24 1.14 5.17 -1.28
CA ALA A 24 1.48 6.03 -0.14
C ALA A 24 2.45 7.15 -0.52
N GLY A 25 3.27 6.98 -1.56
CA GLY A 25 4.32 7.91 -1.94
C GLY A 25 5.15 8.39 -0.74
N THR A 26 5.13 9.69 -0.49
CA THR A 26 5.77 10.32 0.67
C THR A 26 4.80 10.71 1.78
N ASP A 27 3.53 10.28 1.69
CA ASP A 27 2.52 10.60 2.69
C ASP A 27 2.85 9.90 4.01
N THR A 28 2.80 10.67 5.08
CA THR A 28 3.07 10.25 6.46
C THR A 28 1.87 10.44 7.38
N ASN A 29 0.79 11.08 6.90
CA ASN A 29 -0.39 11.40 7.69
C ASN A 29 -1.03 10.18 8.37
N PRO A 30 -1.15 9.01 7.72
CA PRO A 30 -1.67 7.82 8.40
C PRO A 30 -0.87 7.42 9.65
N LEU A 31 0.42 7.71 9.71
CA LEU A 31 1.28 7.32 10.83
C LEU A 31 0.95 8.12 12.10
N SER A 32 0.59 9.40 11.95
CA SER A 32 0.18 10.28 13.05
C SER A 32 -1.32 10.15 13.39
N HIS A 33 -2.18 9.93 12.39
CA HIS A 33 -3.63 9.79 12.60
C HIS A 33 -4.02 8.48 13.30
N PHE A 34 -3.16 7.46 13.26
CA PHE A 34 -3.39 6.16 13.87
C PHE A 34 -2.29 5.77 14.88
N PRO A 35 -2.16 6.48 16.02
CA PRO A 35 -1.08 6.24 16.99
C PRO A 35 -1.15 4.85 17.63
N ASP A 36 -2.33 4.23 17.68
CA ASP A 36 -2.54 2.89 18.26
C ASP A 36 -2.20 1.74 17.29
N VAL A 37 -2.02 2.03 16.00
CA VAL A 37 -1.66 1.02 14.98
C VAL A 37 -0.17 0.74 15.09
N LYS A 38 0.19 -0.54 15.27
CA LYS A 38 1.60 -0.94 15.48
C LYS A 38 2.34 -1.21 14.18
N THR A 39 1.62 -1.64 13.15
CA THR A 39 2.24 -2.00 11.87
C THR A 39 1.47 -1.35 10.73
N PHE A 40 2.17 -0.65 9.86
CA PHE A 40 1.64 -0.21 8.58
C PHE A 40 2.31 -0.99 7.46
N ILE A 41 1.52 -1.38 6.47
CA ILE A 41 1.99 -2.07 5.27
C ILE A 41 1.71 -1.14 4.10
N PHE A 42 2.74 -0.55 3.54
CA PHE A 42 2.63 0.37 2.41
C PHE A 42 3.08 -0.32 1.13
N ILE A 43 2.36 -0.08 0.04
CA ILE A 43 2.70 -0.63 -1.29
C ILE A 43 2.73 0.53 -2.29
N ASP A 44 3.77 0.59 -3.11
CA ASP A 44 3.87 1.57 -4.19
C ASP A 44 4.62 0.98 -5.39
N THR A 45 4.22 1.39 -6.59
CA THR A 45 4.92 1.04 -7.83
C THR A 45 6.16 1.90 -8.03
N GLN A 46 6.24 3.04 -7.35
CA GLN A 46 7.41 3.90 -7.33
C GLN A 46 8.56 3.23 -6.55
N PRO A 47 9.83 3.45 -6.93
CA PRO A 47 10.30 4.44 -7.90
C PRO A 47 10.08 4.14 -9.37
N ARG A 48 9.59 2.97 -9.79
CA ARG A 48 9.50 2.65 -11.23
C ARG A 48 8.66 3.63 -12.03
N SER A 49 7.37 3.76 -11.69
CA SER A 49 6.42 4.64 -12.36
C SER A 49 5.07 4.59 -11.66
N GLU A 50 4.29 5.68 -11.72
CA GLU A 50 2.87 5.67 -11.37
C GLU A 50 2.02 4.92 -12.41
N PHE A 51 2.55 4.77 -13.63
CA PHE A 51 1.95 4.03 -14.75
C PHE A 51 2.62 2.66 -14.96
N ASP A 52 3.14 2.07 -13.88
CA ASP A 52 3.84 0.78 -13.94
C ASP A 52 2.92 -0.30 -14.51
N SER A 53 3.41 -1.07 -15.48
CA SER A 53 2.60 -2.05 -16.19
C SER A 53 3.36 -3.36 -16.38
N ILE A 54 2.60 -4.42 -16.64
CA ILE A 54 3.15 -5.75 -16.89
C ILE A 54 4.10 -5.70 -18.09
N ASN A 55 5.31 -6.23 -17.90
CA ASN A 55 6.34 -6.38 -18.93
C ASN A 55 6.82 -5.07 -19.59
N SER A 56 6.65 -3.93 -18.94
CA SER A 56 7.22 -2.68 -19.47
C SER A 56 7.73 -1.76 -18.38
N TYR A 57 8.91 -1.18 -18.64
CA TYR A 57 9.51 -0.15 -17.80
C TYR A 57 9.68 1.14 -18.62
N ILE A 58 9.08 2.23 -18.14
CA ILE A 58 9.16 3.54 -18.78
C ILE A 58 10.07 4.43 -17.94
N HIS A 59 11.36 4.41 -18.25
CA HIS A 59 12.39 5.10 -17.46
C HIS A 59 12.16 6.61 -17.25
N TRP A 60 11.45 7.29 -18.17
CA TRP A 60 11.14 8.72 -18.06
C TRP A 60 10.20 9.07 -16.90
N TYR A 61 9.40 8.10 -16.43
CA TYR A 61 8.51 8.27 -15.27
C TYR A 61 9.13 7.78 -13.96
N SER A 62 10.38 7.29 -14.01
CA SER A 62 11.07 6.78 -12.84
C SER A 62 11.55 7.89 -11.92
N ARG A 63 11.26 7.75 -10.63
CA ARG A 63 11.64 8.71 -9.59
C ARG A 63 12.88 8.23 -8.85
N GLN A 64 14.04 8.56 -9.40
CA GLN A 64 15.34 8.12 -8.88
C GLN A 64 15.60 8.54 -7.41
N ASP A 65 15.06 9.68 -6.97
CA ASP A 65 15.21 10.17 -5.60
C ASP A 65 14.06 9.75 -4.66
N PHE A 66 13.12 8.92 -5.11
CA PHE A 66 11.94 8.54 -4.34
C PHE A 66 12.29 7.99 -2.95
N VAL A 67 13.19 7.01 -2.86
CA VAL A 67 13.57 6.40 -1.58
C VAL A 67 14.24 7.41 -0.65
N LYS A 68 15.04 8.34 -1.19
CA LYS A 68 15.64 9.43 -0.40
C LYS A 68 14.56 10.36 0.14
N GLN A 69 13.56 10.70 -0.67
CA GLN A 69 12.43 11.56 -0.26
C GLN A 69 11.58 10.88 0.81
N VAL A 70 11.23 9.60 0.65
CA VAL A 70 10.53 8.81 1.66
C VAL A 70 11.32 8.80 2.97
N ASN A 71 12.62 8.49 2.91
CA ASN A 71 13.45 8.46 4.12
C ASN A 71 13.54 9.85 4.79
N LEU A 72 13.61 10.93 4.02
CA LEU A 72 13.60 12.30 4.54
C LEU A 72 12.29 12.58 5.29
N GLU A 73 11.13 12.35 4.66
CA GLU A 73 9.83 12.63 5.29
C GLU A 73 9.60 11.78 6.55
N TYR A 74 10.00 10.50 6.51
CA TYR A 74 9.84 9.58 7.64
C TYR A 74 10.76 9.95 8.80
N THR A 75 11.98 10.41 8.51
CA THR A 75 12.91 10.90 9.54
C THR A 75 12.35 12.12 10.26
N LYS A 76 11.65 13.03 9.56
CA LYS A 76 11.05 14.23 10.19
C LYS A 76 10.04 13.89 11.29
N ILE A 77 9.37 12.74 11.18
CA ILE A 77 8.39 12.26 12.17
C ILE A 77 8.93 11.14 13.06
N GLY A 78 10.25 10.98 13.13
CA GLY A 78 10.92 10.10 14.09
C GLY A 78 11.00 8.63 13.70
N PHE A 79 10.70 8.28 12.45
CA PHE A 79 10.98 6.95 11.90
C PHE A 79 12.42 6.88 11.39
N SER A 80 13.02 5.68 11.43
CA SER A 80 14.34 5.43 10.85
C SER A 80 14.29 4.17 10.01
N LEU A 81 14.91 4.19 8.83
CA LEU A 81 15.11 3.00 8.00
C LEU A 81 16.07 2.04 8.71
N VAL A 82 15.61 0.83 9.01
CA VAL A 82 16.39 -0.20 9.73
C VAL A 82 16.71 -1.42 8.87
N SER A 83 16.00 -1.62 7.76
CA SER A 83 16.23 -2.73 6.85
C SER A 83 15.78 -2.40 5.44
N GLU A 84 16.55 -2.91 4.47
CA GLU A 84 16.26 -2.90 3.04
C GLU A 84 16.49 -4.32 2.53
N LYS A 85 15.50 -4.87 1.82
CA LYS A 85 15.55 -6.24 1.30
C LYS A 85 14.97 -6.28 -0.11
N VAL A 86 15.81 -6.61 -1.09
CA VAL A 86 15.36 -6.93 -2.45
C VAL A 86 14.62 -8.27 -2.41
N LEU A 87 13.38 -8.29 -2.90
CA LEU A 87 12.48 -9.44 -2.83
C LEU A 87 12.59 -10.33 -4.07
N ASP A 88 12.91 -9.74 -5.21
CA ASP A 88 13.23 -10.44 -6.45
C ASP A 88 14.34 -9.67 -7.19
N ALA A 89 15.59 -10.15 -7.05
CA ALA A 89 16.76 -9.50 -7.64
C ALA A 89 16.81 -9.58 -9.17
N GLU A 90 16.01 -10.47 -9.77
CA GLU A 90 16.01 -10.76 -11.20
C GLU A 90 14.79 -10.17 -11.92
N TYR A 91 13.90 -9.47 -11.20
CA TYR A 91 12.65 -8.94 -11.74
C TYR A 91 12.87 -8.00 -12.92
N TYR A 92 13.95 -7.20 -12.90
CA TYR A 92 14.33 -6.30 -14.00
C TYR A 92 14.39 -7.02 -15.36
N LYS A 93 14.75 -8.30 -15.41
CA LYS A 93 14.80 -9.10 -16.65
C LYS A 93 13.41 -9.30 -17.29
N GLN A 94 12.35 -9.15 -16.51
CA GLN A 94 10.96 -9.31 -16.97
C GLN A 94 10.38 -8.01 -17.54
N ILE A 95 10.92 -6.86 -17.13
CA ILE A 95 10.33 -5.54 -17.44
C ILE A 95 11.21 -4.67 -18.34
N LEU A 96 12.51 -4.93 -18.40
CA LEU A 96 13.43 -4.22 -19.29
C LEU A 96 13.44 -4.85 -20.68
N ASN A 97 13.43 -4.01 -21.71
CA ASN A 97 13.74 -4.44 -23.07
C ASN A 97 15.26 -4.63 -23.26
N LYS A 98 15.68 -5.16 -24.41
CA LYS A 98 17.10 -5.47 -24.68
C LYS A 98 18.04 -4.27 -24.54
N ASP A 99 17.61 -3.11 -25.00
CA ASP A 99 18.44 -1.90 -24.96
C ASP A 99 18.56 -1.39 -23.52
N GLN A 100 17.46 -1.38 -22.78
CA GLN A 100 17.45 -1.02 -21.36
C GLN A 100 18.27 -1.99 -20.51
N LEU A 101 18.19 -3.29 -20.82
CA LEU A 101 18.96 -4.32 -20.14
C LEU A 101 20.47 -4.11 -20.32
N ALA A 102 20.91 -3.78 -21.55
CA ALA A 102 22.31 -3.48 -21.82
C ALA A 102 22.79 -2.26 -21.01
N ILE A 103 21.97 -1.21 -20.91
CA ILE A 103 22.28 -0.02 -20.09
C ILE A 103 22.32 -0.40 -18.60
N TYR A 104 21.35 -1.17 -18.12
CA TYR A 104 21.29 -1.61 -16.72
C TYR A 104 22.54 -2.39 -16.31
N GLU A 105 23.00 -3.30 -17.19
CA GLU A 105 24.18 -4.12 -16.96
C GLU A 105 25.49 -3.30 -17.05
N SER A 106 25.51 -2.17 -17.77
CA SER A 106 26.67 -1.28 -17.85
C SER A 106 26.69 -0.16 -16.79
N GLU A 107 25.51 0.29 -16.33
CA GLU A 107 25.32 1.49 -15.50
C GLU A 107 24.24 1.27 -14.42
N THR A 108 24.60 0.53 -13.37
CA THR A 108 23.66 0.11 -12.30
C THR A 108 23.00 1.26 -11.53
N ILE A 109 23.62 2.45 -11.50
CA ILE A 109 23.10 3.61 -10.76
C ILE A 109 21.82 4.18 -11.41
N ALA A 110 21.63 4.02 -12.72
CA ALA A 110 20.49 4.58 -13.45
C ALA A 110 19.13 3.91 -13.14
N PHE A 111 19.14 2.79 -12.40
CA PHE A 111 17.96 1.97 -12.14
C PHE A 111 17.91 1.51 -10.67
N SER A 112 18.31 2.39 -9.75
CA SER A 112 18.23 2.10 -8.32
C SER A 112 16.79 1.72 -7.94
N PHE A 113 16.63 0.64 -7.16
CA PHE A 113 15.34 0.11 -6.73
C PHE A 113 14.37 -0.28 -7.86
N ILE A 114 14.86 -0.66 -9.04
CA ILE A 114 13.98 -1.18 -10.11
C ILE A 114 13.25 -2.48 -9.69
N ASN A 115 13.93 -3.30 -8.89
CA ASN A 115 13.44 -4.56 -8.40
C ASN A 115 12.51 -4.35 -7.18
N PRO A 116 11.50 -5.22 -6.98
CA PRO A 116 10.64 -5.18 -5.80
C PRO A 116 11.47 -5.23 -4.54
N THR A 117 11.27 -4.25 -3.66
CA THR A 117 12.11 -4.06 -2.48
C THR A 117 11.23 -3.74 -1.27
N LEU A 118 11.50 -4.41 -0.15
CA LEU A 118 10.93 -4.10 1.14
C LEU A 118 11.87 -3.17 1.91
N LEU A 119 11.37 -1.99 2.26
CA LEU A 119 11.98 -1.08 3.23
C LEU A 119 11.26 -1.22 4.57
N VAL A 120 12.00 -1.28 5.68
CA VAL A 120 11.42 -1.35 7.02
C VAL A 120 11.85 -0.12 7.80
N PHE A 121 10.86 0.68 8.22
CA PHE A 121 11.05 1.84 9.07
C PHE A 121 10.50 1.57 10.47
N ILE A 122 11.20 2.05 11.50
CA ILE A 122 10.75 1.94 12.89
C ILE A 122 10.79 3.31 13.55
N ASN A 123 9.72 3.65 14.26
CA ASN A 123 9.72 4.74 15.24
C ASN A 123 9.95 4.14 16.63
N THR A 124 11.13 4.39 17.20
CA THR A 124 11.52 3.80 18.50
C THR A 124 10.79 4.42 19.68
N GLN A 125 10.19 5.60 19.52
CA GLN A 125 9.42 6.27 20.56
C GLN A 125 8.00 5.71 20.66
N THR A 126 7.34 5.48 19.53
CA THR A 126 5.95 4.97 19.49
C THR A 126 5.87 3.43 19.38
N GLY A 127 6.97 2.80 18.95
CA GLY A 127 7.03 1.38 18.62
C GLY A 127 6.29 1.02 17.33
N GLN A 128 5.94 2.01 16.50
CA GLN A 128 5.31 1.78 15.21
C GLN A 128 6.33 1.30 14.18
N THR A 129 5.91 0.39 13.31
CA THR A 129 6.70 -0.14 12.19
C THR A 129 5.98 0.14 10.88
N VAL A 130 6.72 0.57 9.86
CA VAL A 130 6.24 0.62 8.47
C VAL A 130 7.03 -0.39 7.66
N LYS A 131 6.30 -1.34 7.04
CA LYS A 131 6.82 -2.20 5.98
C LYS A 131 6.40 -1.61 4.65
N TYR A 132 7.36 -1.02 3.92
CA TYR A 132 7.10 -0.34 2.67
C TYR A 132 7.63 -1.15 1.49
N TYR A 133 6.71 -1.78 0.76
CA TYR A 133 6.96 -2.50 -0.49
C TYR A 133 6.96 -1.52 -1.65
N ILE A 134 8.15 -1.09 -2.05
CA ILE A 134 8.36 -0.20 -3.21
C ILE A 134 8.59 -1.05 -4.46
N SER A 135 8.45 -0.42 -5.63
CA SER A 135 8.58 -1.12 -6.92
C SER A 135 7.72 -2.40 -6.95
N THR A 136 6.50 -2.29 -6.44
CA THR A 136 5.58 -3.41 -6.28
C THR A 136 4.23 -3.05 -6.85
N ASN A 137 3.84 -3.78 -7.90
CA ASN A 137 2.57 -3.70 -8.59
C ASN A 137 1.73 -4.94 -8.25
N ILE A 138 0.57 -4.69 -7.65
CA ILE A 138 -0.34 -5.74 -7.17
C ILE A 138 -0.87 -6.66 -8.29
N LEU A 139 -0.76 -6.24 -9.55
CA LEU A 139 -1.18 -7.03 -10.71
C LEU A 139 -0.09 -7.97 -11.22
N SER A 140 1.19 -7.72 -10.92
CA SER A 140 2.29 -8.37 -11.63
C SER A 140 3.39 -8.98 -10.76
N ASN A 141 3.59 -8.51 -9.52
CA ASN A 141 4.74 -8.94 -8.72
C ASN A 141 4.47 -9.05 -7.20
N MET A 142 3.29 -9.58 -6.85
CA MET A 142 2.94 -9.95 -5.48
C MET A 142 3.81 -11.11 -4.98
N ASN A 143 4.77 -10.82 -4.11
CA ASN A 143 5.64 -11.82 -3.49
C ASN A 143 4.98 -12.44 -2.24
N ILE A 144 5.43 -13.64 -1.86
CA ILE A 144 4.84 -14.40 -0.75
C ILE A 144 4.88 -13.66 0.60
N GLU A 145 5.95 -12.89 0.86
CA GLU A 145 6.11 -12.15 2.11
C GLU A 145 5.09 -11.00 2.21
N LEU A 146 4.86 -10.27 1.12
CA LEU A 146 3.80 -9.26 1.04
C LEU A 146 2.42 -9.88 1.22
N ILE A 147 2.13 -10.99 0.52
CA ILE A 147 0.85 -11.69 0.63
C ILE A 147 0.60 -12.09 2.09
N ASP A 148 1.59 -12.66 2.76
CA ASP A 148 1.48 -13.08 4.16
C ASP A 148 1.26 -11.89 5.11
N ASP A 149 1.85 -10.73 4.83
CA ASP A 149 1.68 -9.51 5.60
C ASP A 149 0.29 -8.88 5.41
N ILE A 150 -0.27 -8.89 4.20
CA ILE A 150 -1.59 -8.29 3.94
C ILE A 150 -2.77 -9.23 4.20
N LYS A 151 -2.54 -10.54 4.29
CA LYS A 151 -3.60 -11.54 4.40
C LYS A 151 -4.56 -11.33 5.58
N ASN A 152 -4.05 -10.87 6.72
CA ASN A 152 -4.84 -10.69 7.96
C ASN A 152 -4.72 -9.26 8.51
N ILE A 153 -4.86 -8.27 7.64
CA ILE A 153 -4.85 -6.87 8.05
C ILE A 153 -6.13 -6.47 8.78
N TYR A 154 -6.03 -5.42 9.59
CA TYR A 154 -7.17 -4.85 10.31
C TYR A 154 -8.00 -3.90 9.45
N GLY A 155 -7.37 -3.21 8.49
CA GLY A 155 -8.06 -2.30 7.60
C GLY A 155 -7.24 -1.80 6.43
N LEU A 156 -7.96 -1.23 5.46
CA LEU A 156 -7.44 -0.67 4.23
C LEU A 156 -7.65 0.84 4.24
N ILE A 157 -6.58 1.58 3.98
CA ILE A 157 -6.56 3.03 3.79
C ILE A 157 -6.64 3.33 2.30
N ILE A 158 -7.59 4.20 1.94
CA ILE A 158 -7.71 4.82 0.62
C ILE A 158 -7.53 6.33 0.80
N CYS A 159 -6.52 6.90 0.15
CA CYS A 159 -6.19 8.33 0.21
C CYS A 159 -5.59 8.78 -1.14
N GLY A 160 -6.32 9.63 -1.87
CA GLY A 160 -5.97 10.09 -3.22
C GLY A 160 -6.07 8.98 -4.29
N PHE A 161 -5.22 7.97 -4.20
CA PHE A 161 -5.15 6.83 -5.12
C PHE A 161 -6.22 5.77 -4.82
N ASN A 162 -6.73 5.12 -5.88
CA ASN A 162 -7.77 4.10 -5.80
C ASN A 162 -7.25 2.74 -6.31
N PRO A 163 -6.93 1.79 -5.40
CA PRO A 163 -6.31 0.53 -5.76
C PRO A 163 -7.21 -0.36 -6.61
N HIS A 164 -6.59 -1.20 -7.44
CA HIS A 164 -7.30 -2.22 -8.20
C HIS A 164 -7.95 -3.28 -7.26
N LYS A 165 -9.18 -3.68 -7.56
CA LYS A 165 -10.02 -4.56 -6.74
C LYS A 165 -9.45 -5.96 -6.53
N VAL A 166 -8.56 -6.43 -7.42
CA VAL A 166 -7.84 -7.71 -7.24
C VAL A 166 -7.05 -7.75 -5.93
N LEU A 167 -6.71 -6.59 -5.36
CA LEU A 167 -6.13 -6.52 -4.02
C LEU A 167 -6.96 -7.29 -2.98
N LEU A 168 -8.28 -7.23 -3.09
CA LEU A 168 -9.22 -7.84 -2.16
C LEU A 168 -9.12 -9.38 -2.17
N ASP A 169 -8.60 -9.98 -3.25
CA ASP A 169 -8.40 -11.43 -3.36
C ASP A 169 -7.24 -11.93 -2.48
N TYR A 170 -6.33 -11.05 -2.07
CA TYR A 170 -5.20 -11.38 -1.19
C TYR A 170 -5.49 -11.18 0.30
N ILE A 171 -6.63 -10.57 0.64
CA ILE A 171 -6.99 -10.20 2.01
C ILE A 171 -8.05 -11.19 2.53
N THR A 172 -7.99 -11.51 3.83
CA THR A 172 -9.04 -12.27 4.51
C THR A 172 -10.07 -11.29 5.08
N PRO A 173 -11.25 -11.14 4.47
CA PRO A 173 -12.29 -10.24 4.96
C PRO A 173 -13.08 -10.82 6.15
N PRO A 174 -13.87 -10.01 6.86
CA PRO A 174 -14.06 -8.56 6.64
C PRO A 174 -13.05 -7.70 7.41
N ILE A 175 -12.61 -6.62 6.78
CA ILE A 175 -11.68 -5.63 7.37
C ILE A 175 -12.38 -4.27 7.58
N ASN A 176 -11.67 -3.26 8.07
CA ASN A 176 -12.20 -1.89 8.14
C ASN A 176 -11.79 -1.07 6.91
N PHE A 177 -12.69 -0.21 6.44
CA PHE A 177 -12.43 0.76 5.39
C PHE A 177 -12.11 2.13 5.99
N TYR A 178 -10.99 2.72 5.60
CA TYR A 178 -10.51 4.04 6.02
C TYR A 178 -10.33 4.94 4.81
N GLY A 179 -11.33 5.79 4.54
CA GLY A 179 -11.33 6.69 3.39
C GLY A 179 -11.00 8.13 3.77
N TYR A 180 -9.99 8.71 3.15
CA TYR A 180 -9.55 10.08 3.40
C TYR A 180 -10.27 11.12 2.55
N SER A 181 -10.34 12.36 3.07
CA SER A 181 -10.97 13.50 2.40
C SER A 181 -10.32 13.91 1.08
N GLU A 182 -9.07 13.52 0.83
CA GLU A 182 -8.38 13.76 -0.44
C GLU A 182 -8.81 12.78 -1.55
N THR A 183 -9.57 11.74 -1.22
CA THR A 183 -10.07 10.78 -2.21
C THR A 183 -11.36 11.29 -2.83
N VAL A 184 -11.42 11.27 -4.17
CA VAL A 184 -12.65 11.60 -4.91
C VAL A 184 -13.64 10.43 -4.87
N TYR A 185 -14.58 10.50 -3.94
CA TYR A 185 -15.76 9.61 -3.90
C TYR A 185 -16.83 10.06 -4.91
N ARG A 186 -17.00 9.30 -5.99
CA ARG A 186 -18.07 9.51 -6.99
C ARG A 186 -18.67 8.20 -7.46
N TYR A 187 -19.85 8.28 -8.08
CA TYR A 187 -20.39 7.15 -8.82
C TYR A 187 -19.48 6.80 -10.00
N ILE A 188 -19.18 5.52 -10.12
CA ILE A 188 -18.39 4.96 -11.23
C ILE A 188 -19.37 4.42 -12.25
N THR A 189 -19.21 4.83 -13.50
CA THR A 189 -20.11 4.47 -14.60
C THR A 189 -19.39 3.58 -15.61
N ILE A 190 -20.16 2.93 -16.49
CA ILE A 190 -19.62 2.09 -17.57
C ILE A 190 -18.79 2.86 -18.61
N SER A 191 -18.85 4.20 -18.59
CA SER A 191 -18.07 5.07 -19.48
C SER A 191 -16.74 5.50 -18.87
N ASP A 192 -16.50 5.19 -17.59
CA ASP A 192 -15.20 5.41 -16.97
C ASP A 192 -14.15 4.48 -17.60
N ASP A 193 -12.88 4.84 -17.44
CA ASP A 193 -11.78 3.99 -17.89
C ASP A 193 -11.68 2.68 -17.08
N GLU A 194 -10.90 1.75 -17.61
CA GLU A 194 -10.72 0.41 -17.05
C GLU A 194 -10.15 0.43 -15.62
N GLU A 195 -9.29 1.41 -15.30
CA GLU A 195 -8.69 1.55 -13.97
C GLU A 195 -9.75 1.90 -12.93
N HIS A 196 -10.62 2.87 -13.24
CA HIS A 196 -11.73 3.24 -12.37
C HIS A 196 -12.73 2.10 -12.19
N ILE A 197 -13.13 1.43 -13.28
CA ILE A 197 -14.09 0.32 -13.25
C ILE A 197 -13.56 -0.87 -12.43
N ASN A 198 -12.25 -1.11 -12.47
CA ASN A 198 -11.64 -2.22 -11.73
C ASN A 198 -11.07 -1.81 -10.37
N SER A 199 -11.53 -0.71 -9.81
CA SER A 199 -11.05 -0.22 -8.53
C SER A 199 -11.81 -0.77 -7.33
N VAL A 200 -11.21 -0.69 -6.13
CA VAL A 200 -11.88 -1.03 -4.87
C VAL A 200 -13.12 -0.16 -4.67
N LEU A 201 -13.06 1.15 -4.97
CA LEU A 201 -14.23 2.03 -4.83
C LEU A 201 -15.38 1.66 -5.78
N ALA A 202 -15.10 1.10 -6.96
CA ALA A 202 -16.13 0.58 -7.85
C ALA A 202 -16.79 -0.68 -7.27
N GLU A 203 -15.99 -1.58 -6.71
CA GLU A 203 -16.48 -2.79 -6.05
C GLU A 203 -17.45 -2.43 -4.91
N LEU A 204 -17.15 -1.39 -4.12
CA LEU A 204 -18.00 -0.92 -3.02
C LEU A 204 -19.35 -0.33 -3.46
N GLN A 205 -19.54 -0.03 -4.74
CA GLN A 205 -20.82 0.49 -5.26
C GLN A 205 -21.79 -0.62 -5.65
N ASN A 206 -21.31 -1.85 -5.82
CA ASN A 206 -22.10 -2.97 -6.31
C ASN A 206 -22.88 -3.70 -5.21
N ASN A 207 -23.13 -3.05 -4.05
CA ASN A 207 -23.73 -3.65 -2.85
C ASN A 207 -22.96 -4.88 -2.32
N THR A 208 -21.68 -5.04 -2.68
CA THR A 208 -20.82 -6.12 -2.20
C THR A 208 -19.94 -5.67 -1.03
N GLU A 209 -20.08 -4.44 -0.54
CA GLU A 209 -19.17 -3.87 0.45
C GLU A 209 -19.13 -4.67 1.76
N GLN A 210 -20.25 -5.26 2.17
CA GLN A 210 -20.35 -6.07 3.38
C GLN A 210 -19.59 -7.41 3.27
N LYS A 211 -19.30 -7.88 2.04
CA LYS A 211 -18.45 -9.05 1.82
C LYS A 211 -17.01 -8.79 2.27
N TYR A 212 -16.54 -7.55 2.11
CA TYR A 212 -15.13 -7.20 2.32
C TYR A 212 -14.91 -6.32 3.55
N PHE A 213 -15.88 -5.49 3.93
CA PHE A 213 -15.72 -4.46 4.95
C PHE A 213 -16.82 -4.52 6.01
N SER A 214 -16.40 -4.45 7.28
CA SER A 214 -17.28 -4.49 8.44
C SER A 214 -17.65 -3.11 8.96
N ASN A 215 -16.77 -2.13 8.81
CA ASN A 215 -16.98 -0.74 9.22
C ASN A 215 -16.35 0.21 8.20
N PHE A 216 -16.92 1.42 8.14
CA PHE A 216 -16.44 2.49 7.29
C PHE A 216 -16.12 3.73 8.12
N TYR A 217 -14.96 4.32 7.85
CA TYR A 217 -14.48 5.52 8.53
C TYR A 217 -14.03 6.55 7.50
N PHE A 218 -14.56 7.76 7.61
CA PHE A 218 -14.09 8.92 6.86
C PHE A 218 -13.04 9.67 7.69
N ILE A 219 -11.95 10.07 7.06
CA ILE A 219 -10.82 10.70 7.74
C ILE A 219 -10.56 12.05 7.11
N ASN A 220 -10.56 13.10 7.92
CA ASN A 220 -10.12 14.41 7.46
C ASN A 220 -8.58 14.44 7.37
N GLN A 221 -8.04 14.67 6.17
CA GLN A 221 -6.59 14.66 5.92
C GLN A 221 -5.84 15.69 6.77
N ASN A 222 -6.45 16.85 7.04
CA ASN A 222 -5.78 17.95 7.72
C ASN A 222 -5.84 17.84 9.24
N SER A 223 -6.96 17.35 9.80
CA SER A 223 -7.13 17.25 11.26
C SER A 223 -6.87 15.87 11.83
N GLY A 224 -6.86 14.83 10.99
CA GLY A 224 -6.84 13.43 11.43
C GLY A 224 -8.13 12.97 12.10
N GLU A 225 -9.20 13.78 12.05
CA GLU A 225 -10.50 13.40 12.63
C GLU A 225 -11.07 12.17 11.92
N ILE A 226 -11.47 11.16 12.70
CA ILE A 226 -12.02 9.89 12.21
C ILE A 226 -13.51 9.83 12.53
N ILE A 227 -14.34 9.83 11.48
CA ILE A 227 -15.80 9.83 11.58
C ILE A 227 -16.33 8.49 11.06
N ARG A 228 -17.03 7.74 11.90
CA ARG A 228 -17.69 6.50 11.46
C ARG A 228 -18.83 6.83 10.50
N LYS A 229 -18.93 6.06 9.42
CA LYS A 229 -20.03 6.08 8.45
C LYS A 229 -20.77 4.76 8.51
N GLU A 230 -22.07 4.79 8.23
CA GLU A 230 -22.91 3.58 8.25
C GLU A 230 -22.61 2.68 7.06
N LYS A 231 -22.38 3.28 5.88
CA LYS A 231 -22.09 2.58 4.62
C LYS A 231 -21.25 3.44 3.69
N TYR A 232 -20.69 2.82 2.66
CA TYR A 232 -19.84 3.48 1.67
C TYR A 232 -20.54 4.65 0.94
N SER A 233 -21.84 4.55 0.65
CA SER A 233 -22.55 5.63 -0.06
C SER A 233 -22.64 6.95 0.74
N ASN A 234 -22.35 6.95 2.05
CA ASN A 234 -22.25 8.18 2.82
C ASN A 234 -20.97 8.99 2.54
N PHE A 235 -20.01 8.46 1.79
CA PHE A 235 -18.78 9.17 1.41
C PHE A 235 -19.02 10.15 0.27
N PHE A 236 -20.04 9.94 -0.57
CA PHE A 236 -20.36 10.83 -1.71
C PHE A 236 -20.77 12.26 -1.29
N SER A 237 -21.23 12.44 -0.05
CA SER A 237 -21.61 13.74 0.50
C SER A 237 -20.50 14.40 1.32
N CYS A 238 -19.29 13.85 1.30
CA CYS A 238 -18.16 14.32 2.12
C CYS A 238 -17.12 15.12 1.32
N ASN A 239 -17.30 15.27 0.02
CA ASN A 239 -16.50 16.11 -0.87
C ASN A 239 -17.14 17.48 -1.04
#